data_AF-A0A1I5VUY8-F1
#
_entry.id   AF-A0A1I5VUY8-F1
#
_cell.length_a   1.000
_cell.length_b   1.000
_cell.length_c   1.000
_cell.angle_alpha   90.00
_cell.angle_beta   90.00
_cell.angle_gamma   90.00
#
_symmetry.space_group_name_H-M   'P 1'
#
loop_
_entity.id
_entity.type
_entity.pdbx_description
1 polymer ?
#
loop_
_entity_poly.entity_id
_entity_poly.type
_entity_poly.pdbx_seq_one_letter_code
_entity_poly.pdbx_strand_id
1 'polypeptide(L)'
;MRYCSFAFMKYCFLIAALLFSAAVSAQPPMPDDMVFSRVTTKDAKAARYRYLADTAIKQYLLDPLNDDNEGEWNDALWAMELLQYKDAFTRQKLGIAWNKAAQLSAYFQKNLLETTFSLYKTEFKTQALQLMQQTKSTAIFIRCAEYVLRADSVKGKQVVAALIKQKFPYDNSIGMRLLKSRIYAGKPQQRPPMYDIFDSSFLPGKTVIYSLQRSNRDYAGLVLIRKPDGTFLKDPAGGFFHTSQLARAITNYPFYITNGNTPQGILRFSGFDVSRLLYIGPTQNLQLQLPFEITASSFFADSNYIDSSWSLGLYASLLPASWKNYNNIYESFYAGQIGRNAIIMHGTTIDPQFYKDQTYYPQTPSLGCLCSFEDWNEDGYRTVSNQQKIVNAINDIGIGEGYVVVIDIDDKRSNVDISEVLPLLK
;
A
#
# COMPACT_ATOMS: atom_id res chain seq x y z
N MET A 1 12.21 16.78 -31.18
CA MET A 1 11.26 17.17 -30.10
C MET A 1 11.71 16.46 -28.84
N ARG A 2 12.35 17.19 -27.92
CA ARG A 2 13.00 16.62 -26.73
C ARG A 2 11.92 16.22 -25.71
N TYR A 3 11.93 14.96 -25.32
CA TYR A 3 11.08 14.42 -24.26
C TYR A 3 11.49 15.02 -22.92
N CYS A 4 10.52 15.60 -22.20
CA CYS A 4 10.70 16.03 -20.82
C CYS A 4 11.14 14.85 -19.96
N SER A 5 12.21 15.05 -19.20
CA SER A 5 12.66 14.17 -18.12
C SER A 5 11.52 13.94 -17.11
N PHE A 6 11.33 12.68 -16.71
CA PHE A 6 10.35 12.24 -15.71
C PHE A 6 10.56 12.85 -14.31
N ALA A 7 11.68 13.54 -14.09
CA ALA A 7 11.96 14.28 -12.85
C ALA A 7 10.96 15.41 -12.55
N PHE A 8 10.21 15.89 -13.56
CA PHE A 8 9.24 16.98 -13.39
C PHE A 8 7.86 16.51 -12.84
N MET A 9 7.59 15.20 -12.81
CA MET A 9 6.27 14.67 -12.44
C MET A 9 6.02 14.60 -10.91
N LYS A 10 7.03 14.92 -10.09
CA LYS A 10 6.95 14.88 -8.62
C LYS A 10 6.76 16.25 -7.94
N TYR A 11 6.76 17.35 -8.69
CA TYR A 11 6.65 18.72 -8.14
C TYR A 11 5.31 19.44 -8.42
N CYS A 12 4.32 18.81 -9.04
CA CYS A 12 3.00 19.43 -9.30
C CYS A 12 1.95 19.23 -8.17
N PHE A 13 2.36 18.90 -6.94
CA PHE A 13 1.43 18.59 -5.84
C PHE A 13 1.08 19.75 -4.89
N LEU A 14 1.38 20.99 -5.27
CA LEU A 14 0.94 22.18 -4.55
C LEU A 14 0.12 23.05 -5.49
N ILE A 15 -1.11 23.34 -5.09
CA ILE A 15 -2.17 24.09 -5.79
C ILE A 15 -3.14 23.20 -6.61
N ALA A 16 -3.88 22.35 -5.90
CA ALA A 16 -5.22 21.92 -6.31
C ALA A 16 -6.12 21.70 -5.07
N ALA A 17 -6.02 22.63 -4.11
CA ALA A 17 -6.94 22.70 -2.99
C ALA A 17 -7.58 24.07 -3.05
N LEU A 18 -8.70 24.17 -3.78
CA LEU A 18 -9.82 25.05 -3.49
C LEU A 18 -10.87 24.93 -4.61
N LEU A 19 -12.09 24.66 -4.17
CA LEU A 19 -13.37 24.75 -4.87
C LEU A 19 -13.66 23.61 -5.86
N PHE A 20 -14.48 22.64 -5.43
CA PHE A 20 -15.75 22.31 -6.09
C PHE A 20 -16.58 21.40 -5.18
N SER A 21 -17.54 22.01 -4.47
CA SER A 21 -18.72 21.31 -3.98
C SER A 21 -19.66 21.12 -5.18
N ALA A 22 -19.36 20.14 -6.02
CA ALA A 22 -20.28 19.70 -7.06
C ALA A 22 -21.05 18.48 -6.51
N ALA A 23 -22.37 18.55 -6.58
CA ALA A 23 -23.25 17.44 -6.23
C ALA A 23 -22.77 16.15 -6.92
N VAL A 24 -22.54 15.10 -6.14
CA VAL A 24 -22.18 13.77 -6.59
C VAL A 24 -23.35 13.21 -7.39
N SER A 25 -23.35 13.41 -8.70
CA SER A 25 -24.14 12.58 -9.59
C SER A 25 -23.43 11.24 -9.72
N ALA A 26 -24.04 10.18 -9.18
CA ALA A 26 -23.61 8.82 -9.43
C ALA A 26 -23.60 8.61 -10.96
N GLN A 27 -22.41 8.48 -11.54
CA GLN A 27 -22.32 8.06 -12.93
C GLN A 27 -22.85 6.63 -13.03
N PRO A 28 -23.67 6.29 -14.05
CA PRO A 28 -24.16 4.94 -14.21
C PRO A 28 -22.97 3.97 -14.34
N PRO A 29 -23.06 2.76 -13.78
CA PRO A 29 -22.00 1.77 -13.88
C PRO A 29 -21.71 1.48 -15.35
N MET A 30 -20.45 1.70 -15.78
CA MET A 30 -20.03 1.35 -17.14
C MET A 30 -19.97 -0.18 -17.27
N PRO A 31 -20.52 -0.76 -18.35
CA PRO A 31 -20.32 -2.17 -18.69
C PRO A 31 -18.83 -2.52 -18.74
N ASP A 32 -18.46 -3.72 -18.29
CA ASP A 32 -17.06 -4.13 -18.17
C ASP A 32 -16.30 -4.09 -19.51
N ASP A 33 -16.98 -4.33 -20.62
CA ASP A 33 -16.45 -4.35 -22.00
C ASP A 33 -16.27 -2.96 -22.63
N MET A 34 -16.70 -1.88 -21.97
CA MET A 34 -16.57 -0.51 -22.49
C MET A 34 -15.33 0.22 -21.95
N VAL A 35 -14.67 -0.33 -20.92
CA VAL A 35 -13.50 0.34 -20.32
C VAL A 35 -12.23 -0.02 -21.10
N PHE A 36 -11.73 0.97 -21.85
CA PHE A 36 -10.52 0.86 -22.65
C PHE A 36 -9.31 1.53 -21.99
N SER A 37 -8.15 0.90 -22.09
CA SER A 37 -6.87 1.45 -21.69
C SER A 37 -5.81 1.15 -22.75
N ARG A 38 -5.30 2.19 -23.42
CA ARG A 38 -4.25 2.01 -24.45
C ARG A 38 -3.02 1.29 -23.91
N VAL A 39 -2.75 1.39 -22.62
CA VAL A 39 -1.51 0.89 -22.03
C VAL A 39 -1.56 -0.60 -21.73
N THR A 40 -2.75 -1.20 -21.80
CA THR A 40 -2.96 -2.63 -21.61
C THR A 40 -2.99 -3.40 -22.93
N THR A 41 -2.97 -2.71 -24.08
CA THR A 41 -2.86 -3.37 -25.39
C THR A 41 -1.57 -4.17 -25.48
N LYS A 42 -1.59 -5.25 -26.28
CA LYS A 42 -0.43 -6.13 -26.50
C LYS A 42 0.81 -5.34 -26.92
N ASP A 43 0.66 -4.43 -27.89
CA ASP A 43 1.75 -3.61 -28.41
C ASP A 43 2.28 -2.63 -27.35
N ALA A 44 1.40 -2.00 -26.57
CA ALA A 44 1.80 -1.06 -25.54
C ALA A 44 2.51 -1.76 -24.37
N LYS A 45 2.02 -2.94 -23.95
CA LYS A 45 2.69 -3.79 -22.96
C LYS A 45 4.08 -4.21 -23.44
N ALA A 46 4.19 -4.70 -24.67
CA ALA A 46 5.48 -5.12 -25.26
C ALA A 46 6.46 -3.95 -25.42
N ALA A 47 5.99 -2.77 -25.86
CA ALA A 47 6.81 -1.57 -25.95
C ALA A 47 7.26 -1.09 -24.56
N ARG A 48 6.37 -1.13 -23.56
CA ARG A 48 6.67 -0.75 -22.18
C ARG A 48 7.71 -1.67 -21.56
N TYR A 49 7.55 -2.99 -21.72
CA TYR A 49 8.52 -3.96 -21.22
C TYR A 49 9.90 -3.72 -21.83
N ARG A 50 9.99 -3.54 -23.16
CA ARG A 50 11.26 -3.23 -23.84
C ARG A 50 11.89 -1.95 -23.30
N TYR A 51 11.11 -0.88 -23.16
CA TYR A 51 11.63 0.37 -22.59
C TYR A 51 12.15 0.18 -21.16
N LEU A 52 11.39 -0.49 -20.28
CA LEU A 52 11.79 -0.71 -18.91
C LEU A 52 13.04 -1.62 -18.83
N ALA A 53 13.06 -2.74 -19.54
CA ALA A 53 14.16 -3.70 -19.47
C ALA A 53 15.42 -3.20 -20.20
N ASP A 54 15.29 -2.73 -21.44
CA ASP A 54 16.45 -2.43 -22.28
C ASP A 54 16.97 -1.01 -22.09
N THR A 55 16.07 -0.03 -21.91
CA THR A 55 16.48 1.36 -21.68
C THR A 55 16.63 1.63 -20.18
N ALA A 56 15.55 1.56 -19.40
CA ALA A 56 15.59 2.00 -18.02
C ALA A 56 16.54 1.15 -17.15
N ILE A 57 16.56 -0.17 -17.33
CA ILE A 57 17.44 -1.06 -16.55
C ILE A 57 18.81 -1.18 -17.22
N LYS A 58 18.89 -1.78 -18.42
CA LYS A 58 20.20 -2.11 -19.01
C LYS A 58 21.00 -0.88 -19.37
N GLN A 59 20.42 0.10 -20.08
CA GLN A 59 21.16 1.28 -20.52
C GLN A 59 21.57 2.18 -19.35
N TYR A 60 20.64 2.59 -18.48
CA TYR A 60 20.99 3.51 -17.38
C TYR A 60 21.99 2.92 -16.38
N LEU A 61 21.93 1.61 -16.11
CA LEU A 61 22.91 0.97 -15.23
C LEU A 61 24.28 0.75 -15.89
N LEU A 62 24.43 0.90 -17.22
CA LEU A 62 25.75 0.84 -17.86
C LEU A 62 26.62 2.01 -17.42
N ASP A 63 26.04 3.20 -17.30
CA ASP A 63 26.76 4.41 -16.95
C ASP A 63 27.29 4.34 -15.50
N PRO A 64 28.56 4.73 -15.26
CA PRO A 64 29.13 4.72 -13.92
C PRO A 64 28.34 5.62 -12.96
N LEU A 65 27.84 5.06 -11.87
CA LEU A 65 27.11 5.81 -10.86
C LEU A 65 27.95 6.95 -10.28
N ASN A 66 27.41 8.16 -10.33
CA ASN A 66 27.94 9.40 -9.77
C ASN A 66 26.78 10.35 -9.40
N ASP A 67 27.10 11.49 -8.81
CA ASP A 67 26.09 12.41 -8.27
C ASP A 67 25.20 13.02 -9.36
N ASP A 68 25.69 13.14 -10.60
CA ASP A 68 24.95 13.74 -11.72
C ASP A 68 23.94 12.77 -12.37
N ASN A 69 24.12 11.45 -12.21
CA ASN A 69 23.28 10.43 -12.85
C ASN A 69 22.46 9.56 -11.88
N GLU A 70 22.37 9.95 -10.60
CA GLU A 70 21.49 9.29 -9.64
C GLU A 70 20.04 9.19 -10.14
N GLY A 71 19.55 10.18 -10.91
CA GLY A 71 18.20 10.19 -11.46
C GLY A 71 17.90 8.99 -12.37
N GLU A 72 18.78 8.72 -13.34
CA GLU A 72 18.63 7.60 -14.28
C GLU A 72 18.75 6.25 -13.57
N TRP A 73 19.67 6.14 -12.61
CA TRP A 73 19.76 4.96 -11.76
C TRP A 73 18.51 4.75 -10.90
N ASN A 74 17.90 5.81 -10.37
CA ASN A 74 16.64 5.69 -9.63
C ASN A 74 15.49 5.20 -10.52
N ASP A 75 15.44 5.62 -11.79
CA ASP A 75 14.49 5.10 -12.77
C ASP A 75 14.75 3.61 -13.05
N ALA A 76 16.01 3.19 -13.14
CA ALA A 76 16.40 1.79 -13.26
C ALA A 76 15.94 0.95 -12.06
N LEU A 77 16.22 1.43 -10.83
CA LEU A 77 15.84 0.78 -9.58
C LEU A 77 14.32 0.56 -9.49
N TRP A 78 13.54 1.59 -9.82
CA TRP A 78 12.08 1.48 -9.86
C TRP A 78 11.60 0.51 -10.95
N ALA A 79 12.20 0.52 -12.14
CA ALA A 79 11.87 -0.42 -13.20
C ALA A 79 12.18 -1.87 -12.82
N MET A 80 13.30 -2.11 -12.11
CA MET A 80 13.66 -3.42 -11.58
C MET A 80 12.60 -3.93 -10.59
N GLU A 81 12.12 -3.07 -9.68
CA GLU A 81 11.04 -3.43 -8.76
C GLU A 81 9.77 -3.82 -9.51
N LEU A 82 9.29 -2.96 -10.43
CA LEU A 82 8.06 -3.19 -11.18
C LEU A 82 8.08 -4.51 -11.97
N LEU A 83 9.18 -4.77 -12.66
CA LEU A 83 9.33 -5.95 -13.51
C LEU A 83 9.73 -7.21 -12.73
N GLN A 84 10.01 -7.11 -11.43
CA GLN A 84 10.70 -8.14 -10.66
C GLN A 84 12.04 -8.57 -11.31
N TYR A 85 12.70 -7.63 -11.99
CA TYR A 85 13.84 -7.89 -12.86
C TYR A 85 15.11 -8.09 -12.04
N LYS A 86 15.67 -9.30 -12.10
CA LYS A 86 16.93 -9.65 -11.44
C LYS A 86 17.72 -10.64 -12.28
N ASP A 87 19.00 -10.36 -12.41
CA ASP A 87 19.98 -11.20 -13.10
C ASP A 87 21.39 -10.94 -12.55
N ALA A 88 22.40 -11.56 -13.15
CA ALA A 88 23.80 -11.37 -12.73
C ALA A 88 24.27 -9.92 -12.96
N PHE A 89 23.84 -9.27 -14.03
CA PHE A 89 24.21 -7.91 -14.39
C PHE A 89 23.68 -6.90 -13.36
N THR A 90 22.37 -6.91 -13.11
CA THR A 90 21.71 -6.03 -12.14
C THR A 90 22.24 -6.27 -10.73
N ARG A 91 22.50 -7.52 -10.34
CA ARG A 91 23.15 -7.83 -9.05
C ARG A 91 24.53 -7.20 -8.93
N GLN A 92 25.36 -7.28 -9.98
CA GLN A 92 26.68 -6.66 -10.01
C GLN A 92 26.57 -5.13 -9.88
N LYS A 93 25.66 -4.51 -10.62
CA LYS A 93 25.44 -3.05 -10.62
C LYS A 93 24.94 -2.55 -9.26
N LEU A 94 24.02 -3.28 -8.62
CA LEU A 94 23.63 -3.00 -7.24
C LEU A 94 24.79 -3.13 -6.26
N GLY A 95 25.71 -4.09 -6.46
CA GLY A 95 26.94 -4.19 -5.67
C GLY A 95 27.83 -2.94 -5.77
N ILE A 96 27.96 -2.38 -6.99
CA ILE A 96 28.68 -1.11 -7.20
C ILE A 96 27.98 0.04 -6.48
N ALA A 97 26.65 0.13 -6.58
CA ALA A 97 25.87 1.15 -5.88
C ALA A 97 26.03 1.06 -4.36
N TRP A 98 25.99 -0.15 -3.80
CA TRP A 98 26.19 -0.37 -2.37
C TRP A 98 27.57 0.06 -1.88
N ASN A 99 28.63 -0.14 -2.66
CA ASN A 99 29.98 0.32 -2.30
C ASN A 99 30.07 1.86 -2.19
N LYS A 100 29.17 2.58 -2.86
CA LYS A 100 29.08 4.05 -2.80
C LYS A 100 27.96 4.56 -1.91
N ALA A 101 27.08 3.70 -1.40
CA ALA A 101 25.78 4.08 -0.83
C ALA A 101 25.85 5.20 0.22
N ALA A 102 26.86 5.20 1.10
CA ALA A 102 27.01 6.21 2.14
C ALA A 102 27.33 7.62 1.64
N GLN A 103 27.84 7.74 0.42
CA GLN A 103 28.20 9.01 -0.24
C GLN A 103 27.05 9.57 -1.09
N LEU A 104 26.11 8.71 -1.48
CA LEU A 104 24.98 9.05 -2.34
C LEU A 104 23.88 9.77 -1.56
N SER A 105 22.97 10.42 -2.30
CA SER A 105 21.87 11.16 -1.70
C SER A 105 20.95 10.25 -0.86
N ALA A 106 20.27 10.83 0.13
CA ALA A 106 19.28 10.10 0.91
C ALA A 106 18.13 9.56 0.04
N TYR A 107 17.79 10.25 -1.04
CA TYR A 107 16.79 9.79 -1.99
C TYR A 107 17.26 8.51 -2.72
N PHE A 108 18.51 8.50 -3.19
CA PHE A 108 19.10 7.32 -3.79
C PHE A 108 19.22 6.15 -2.81
N GLN A 109 19.73 6.41 -1.60
CA GLN A 109 19.83 5.39 -0.53
C GLN A 109 18.48 4.73 -0.25
N LYS A 110 17.39 5.51 -0.21
CA LYS A 110 16.02 5.01 -0.06
C LYS A 110 15.67 4.04 -1.19
N ASN A 111 15.85 4.43 -2.44
CA ASN A 111 15.45 3.60 -3.59
C ASN A 111 16.34 2.35 -3.71
N LEU A 112 17.64 2.46 -3.45
CA LEU A 112 18.53 1.30 -3.39
C LEU A 112 18.08 0.29 -2.32
N LEU A 113 17.68 0.77 -1.15
CA LEU A 113 17.10 -0.05 -0.08
C LEU A 113 15.75 -0.64 -0.48
N GLU A 114 14.86 0.10 -1.14
CA GLU A 114 13.56 -0.40 -1.63
C GLU A 114 13.76 -1.54 -2.64
N THR A 115 14.63 -1.35 -3.63
CA THR A 115 14.85 -2.33 -4.70
C THR A 115 15.51 -3.59 -4.16
N THR A 116 16.54 -3.43 -3.33
CA THR A 116 17.24 -4.57 -2.75
C THR A 116 16.37 -5.30 -1.75
N PHE A 117 15.57 -4.61 -0.93
CA PHE A 117 14.61 -5.24 -0.03
C PHE A 117 13.57 -6.05 -0.82
N SER A 118 13.06 -5.51 -1.93
CA SER A 118 12.08 -6.20 -2.77
C SER A 118 12.66 -7.46 -3.43
N LEU A 119 13.81 -7.34 -4.11
CA LEU A 119 14.32 -8.36 -5.03
C LEU A 119 15.35 -9.32 -4.42
N TYR A 120 16.11 -8.86 -3.43
CA TYR A 120 17.24 -9.57 -2.83
C TYR A 120 17.07 -9.60 -1.31
N LYS A 121 16.29 -10.55 -0.81
CA LYS A 121 15.79 -10.56 0.58
C LYS A 121 16.89 -10.62 1.65
N THR A 122 18.09 -11.11 1.31
CA THR A 122 19.15 -11.39 2.29
C THR A 122 20.55 -10.98 1.84
N GLU A 123 20.77 -10.84 0.54
CA GLU A 123 22.08 -10.84 -0.11
C GLU A 123 22.89 -9.57 0.18
N PHE A 124 22.22 -8.47 0.48
CA PHE A 124 22.85 -7.17 0.80
C PHE A 124 22.80 -6.83 2.30
N LYS A 125 22.56 -7.82 3.18
CA LYS A 125 22.47 -7.60 4.64
C LYS A 125 23.71 -6.89 5.20
N THR A 126 24.90 -7.28 4.75
CA THR A 126 26.17 -6.69 5.22
C THR A 126 26.28 -5.22 4.82
N GLN A 127 25.94 -4.89 3.59
CA GLN A 127 25.98 -3.53 3.05
C GLN A 127 24.91 -2.64 3.70
N ALA A 128 23.70 -3.17 3.90
CA ALA A 128 22.65 -2.49 4.63
C ALA A 128 23.07 -2.21 6.10
N LEU A 129 23.74 -3.16 6.76
CA LEU A 129 24.27 -2.97 8.11
C LEU A 129 25.38 -1.90 8.15
N GLN A 130 26.28 -1.88 7.17
CA GLN A 130 27.33 -0.85 7.06
C GLN A 130 26.72 0.54 6.90
N LEU A 131 25.73 0.70 6.00
CA LEU A 131 25.01 1.96 5.84
C LEU A 131 24.26 2.35 7.12
N MET A 132 23.64 1.39 7.81
CA MET A 132 22.95 1.61 9.09
C MET A 132 23.89 2.17 10.17
N GLN A 133 25.14 1.70 10.21
CA GLN A 133 26.15 2.18 11.15
C GLN A 133 26.60 3.61 10.85
N GLN A 134 26.59 4.01 9.58
CA GLN A 134 27.14 5.30 9.14
C GLN A 134 26.08 6.40 9.07
N THR A 135 24.86 6.08 8.64
CA THR A 135 23.81 7.06 8.40
C THR A 135 23.44 7.84 9.67
N LYS A 136 23.11 9.12 9.48
CA LYS A 136 22.52 10.00 10.51
C LYS A 136 21.01 10.20 10.31
N SER A 137 20.48 9.74 9.17
CA SER A 137 19.06 9.88 8.85
C SER A 137 18.25 8.77 9.51
N THR A 138 17.30 9.14 10.36
CA THR A 138 16.34 8.21 10.97
C THR A 138 15.57 7.41 9.92
N ALA A 139 15.18 8.04 8.80
CA ALA A 139 14.41 7.38 7.75
C ALA A 139 15.21 6.33 6.97
N ILE A 140 16.52 6.54 6.78
CA ILE A 140 17.42 5.56 6.16
C ILE A 140 17.76 4.46 7.16
N PHE A 141 18.03 4.83 8.42
CA PHE A 141 18.27 3.89 9.50
C PHE A 141 17.13 2.87 9.65
N ILE A 142 15.87 3.33 9.66
CA ILE A 142 14.70 2.45 9.78
C ILE A 142 14.61 1.45 8.60
N ARG A 143 14.89 1.88 7.37
CA ARG A 143 14.89 1.00 6.19
C ARG A 143 16.01 -0.04 6.27
N CYS A 144 17.23 0.37 6.65
CA CYS A 144 18.31 -0.58 6.87
C CYS A 144 17.98 -1.58 7.98
N ALA A 145 17.36 -1.11 9.06
CA ALA A 145 16.93 -1.96 10.17
C ALA A 145 15.91 -3.01 9.70
N GLU A 146 14.89 -2.63 8.92
CA GLU A 146 13.94 -3.59 8.35
C GLU A 146 14.61 -4.60 7.44
N TYR A 147 15.57 -4.18 6.62
CA TYR A 147 16.35 -5.11 5.80
C TYR A 147 17.09 -6.13 6.68
N VAL A 148 17.81 -5.66 7.71
CA VAL A 148 18.55 -6.53 8.64
C VAL A 148 17.63 -7.49 9.40
N LEU A 149 16.48 -7.00 9.88
CA LEU A 149 15.47 -7.80 10.57
C LEU A 149 14.85 -8.87 9.66
N ARG A 150 14.63 -8.56 8.38
CA ARG A 150 14.13 -9.53 7.40
C ARG A 150 15.15 -10.61 7.10
N ALA A 151 16.42 -10.24 6.96
CA ALA A 151 17.47 -11.19 6.62
C ALA A 151 17.83 -12.13 7.79
N ASP A 152 17.67 -11.69 9.05
CA ASP A 152 17.89 -12.48 10.25
C ASP A 152 17.18 -11.84 11.45
N SER A 153 15.99 -12.34 11.76
CA SER A 153 15.13 -11.72 12.78
C SER A 153 15.70 -11.82 14.19
N VAL A 154 16.48 -12.86 14.49
CA VAL A 154 17.00 -13.10 15.85
C VAL A 154 18.22 -12.23 16.12
N LYS A 155 19.29 -12.37 15.32
CA LYS A 155 20.50 -11.55 15.50
C LYS A 155 20.26 -10.11 15.08
N GLY A 156 19.41 -9.89 14.07
CA GLY A 156 19.04 -8.55 13.61
C GLY A 156 18.40 -7.72 14.72
N LYS A 157 17.49 -8.28 15.52
CA LYS A 157 16.90 -7.58 16.67
C LYS A 157 17.96 -7.08 17.65
N GLN A 158 18.94 -7.91 18.00
CA GLN A 158 20.01 -7.55 18.93
C GLN A 158 20.87 -6.40 18.38
N VAL A 159 21.29 -6.52 17.12
CA VAL A 159 22.14 -5.52 16.45
C VAL A 159 21.41 -4.18 16.30
N VAL A 160 20.16 -4.21 15.81
CA VAL A 160 19.37 -2.99 15.63
C VAL A 160 19.08 -2.33 16.97
N ALA A 161 18.72 -3.09 18.02
CA ALA A 161 18.50 -2.56 19.36
C ALA A 161 19.74 -1.83 19.91
N ALA A 162 20.93 -2.41 19.74
CA ALA A 162 22.18 -1.80 20.15
C ALA A 162 22.45 -0.48 19.40
N LEU A 163 22.26 -0.47 18.07
CA LEU A 163 22.48 0.72 17.25
C LEU A 163 21.46 1.82 17.51
N ILE A 164 20.21 1.50 17.83
CA ILE A 164 19.21 2.49 18.27
C ILE A 164 19.70 3.20 19.53
N LYS A 165 20.17 2.45 20.54
CA LYS A 165 20.69 3.03 21.79
C LYS A 165 21.94 3.89 21.55
N GLN A 166 22.82 3.47 20.65
CA GLN A 166 24.07 4.17 20.36
C GLN A 166 23.85 5.46 19.56
N LYS A 167 23.01 5.41 18.51
CA LYS A 167 22.90 6.50 17.52
C LYS A 167 21.65 7.36 17.68
N PHE A 168 20.57 6.79 18.22
CA PHE A 168 19.27 7.44 18.33
C PHE A 168 18.63 7.29 19.74
N PRO A 169 19.39 7.53 20.84
CA PRO A 169 18.90 7.28 22.20
C PRO A 169 17.65 8.09 22.55
N TYR A 170 17.54 9.32 22.04
CA TYR A 170 16.45 10.26 22.33
C TYR A 170 15.46 10.45 21.16
N ASP A 171 15.61 9.70 20.07
CA ASP A 171 14.69 9.80 18.93
C ASP A 171 13.33 9.16 19.28
N ASN A 172 12.33 10.03 19.33
CA ASN A 172 10.93 9.71 19.64
C ASN A 172 10.00 9.93 18.45
N SER A 173 10.55 10.06 17.23
CA SER A 173 9.75 10.04 16.01
C SER A 173 8.88 8.79 15.95
N ILE A 174 7.69 8.90 15.38
CA ILE A 174 6.72 7.79 15.38
C ILE A 174 7.31 6.56 14.67
N GLY A 175 7.99 6.74 13.54
CA GLY A 175 8.68 5.66 12.83
C GLY A 175 9.71 4.94 13.72
N MET A 176 10.49 5.68 14.49
CA MET A 176 11.44 5.09 15.45
C MET A 176 10.71 4.36 16.59
N ARG A 177 9.59 4.89 17.09
CA ARG A 177 8.77 4.19 18.10
C ARG A 177 8.18 2.89 17.58
N LEU A 178 7.72 2.86 16.33
CA LEU A 178 7.16 1.66 15.70
C LEU A 178 8.24 0.60 15.43
N LEU A 179 9.43 1.02 14.97
CA LEU A 179 10.57 0.12 14.87
C LEU A 179 10.97 -0.45 16.25
N LYS A 180 11.07 0.41 17.28
CA LYS A 180 11.34 -0.02 18.67
C LYS A 180 10.28 -1.03 19.13
N SER A 181 9.00 -0.77 18.87
CA SER A 181 7.90 -1.70 19.17
C SER A 181 8.12 -3.06 18.48
N ARG A 182 8.45 -3.10 17.19
CA ARG A 182 8.74 -4.35 16.47
C ARG A 182 9.92 -5.14 17.03
N ILE A 183 10.95 -4.45 17.53
CA ILE A 183 12.15 -5.07 18.11
C ILE A 183 11.84 -5.64 19.50
N TYR A 184 11.19 -4.84 20.35
CA TYR A 184 10.96 -5.14 21.76
C TYR A 184 9.61 -5.81 22.04
N ALA A 185 8.74 -5.93 21.04
CA ALA A 185 7.46 -6.61 21.19
C ALA A 185 7.70 -8.05 21.66
N GLY A 186 6.94 -8.41 22.70
CA GLY A 186 6.86 -9.77 23.21
C GLY A 186 6.04 -10.67 22.29
N LYS A 187 5.18 -11.51 22.88
CA LYS A 187 4.29 -12.36 22.09
C LYS A 187 3.32 -11.51 21.26
N PRO A 188 2.99 -11.93 20.02
CA PRO A 188 1.95 -11.28 19.22
C PRO A 188 0.66 -11.15 20.03
N GLN A 189 0.02 -9.99 19.94
CA GLN A 189 -1.26 -9.79 20.61
C GLN A 189 -2.34 -10.65 19.95
N GLN A 190 -3.14 -11.34 20.76
CA GLN A 190 -4.30 -12.05 20.24
C GLN A 190 -5.31 -11.04 19.69
N ARG A 191 -5.74 -11.26 18.45
CA ARG A 191 -6.78 -10.45 17.81
C ARG A 191 -8.09 -10.57 18.60
N PRO A 192 -8.77 -9.45 18.90
CA PRO A 192 -10.10 -9.49 19.51
C PRO A 192 -11.12 -10.18 18.59
N PRO A 193 -12.28 -10.59 19.12
CA PRO A 193 -13.26 -11.30 18.31
C PRO A 193 -13.78 -10.48 17.12
N MET A 194 -13.90 -11.11 15.95
CA MET A 194 -14.36 -10.42 14.72
C MET A 194 -15.83 -10.01 14.80
N TYR A 195 -16.66 -10.75 15.55
CA TYR A 195 -18.09 -10.48 15.63
C TYR A 195 -18.36 -9.06 16.17
N ASP A 196 -17.50 -8.52 17.04
CA ASP A 196 -17.65 -7.15 17.57
C ASP A 196 -17.49 -6.07 16.50
N ILE A 197 -16.63 -6.30 15.52
CA ILE A 197 -16.46 -5.36 14.39
C ILE A 197 -17.52 -5.63 13.31
N PHE A 198 -17.96 -6.87 13.11
CA PHE A 198 -19.02 -7.17 12.14
C PHE A 198 -20.42 -6.77 12.61
N ASP A 199 -20.63 -6.64 13.92
CA ASP A 199 -21.90 -6.25 14.55
C ASP A 199 -22.41 -4.89 14.05
N SER A 200 -23.72 -4.78 13.82
CA SER A 200 -24.36 -3.57 13.28
C SER A 200 -24.21 -2.35 14.21
N SER A 201 -23.86 -2.54 15.48
CA SER A 201 -23.55 -1.45 16.43
C SER A 201 -22.17 -0.83 16.23
N PHE A 202 -21.21 -1.51 15.60
CA PHE A 202 -19.95 -0.90 15.20
C PHE A 202 -20.23 0.04 14.02
N LEU A 203 -19.91 1.34 14.10
CA LEU A 203 -20.20 2.33 13.03
C LEU A 203 -21.66 2.28 12.54
N PRO A 204 -22.65 2.50 13.43
CA PRO A 204 -24.06 2.28 13.12
C PRO A 204 -24.56 3.26 12.05
N GLY A 205 -25.42 2.78 11.15
CA GLY A 205 -25.98 3.59 10.07
C GLY A 205 -24.98 3.98 8.97
N LYS A 206 -23.76 3.42 8.98
CA LYS A 206 -22.72 3.68 7.99
C LYS A 206 -22.45 2.44 7.16
N THR A 207 -22.16 2.64 5.87
CA THR A 207 -21.58 1.58 5.04
C THR A 207 -20.15 1.32 5.50
N VAL A 208 -19.83 0.04 5.70
CA VAL A 208 -18.49 -0.39 6.08
C VAL A 208 -17.98 -1.41 5.08
N ILE A 209 -16.84 -1.09 4.46
CA ILE A 209 -16.14 -1.95 3.52
C ILE A 209 -15.00 -2.62 4.29
N TYR A 210 -15.09 -3.91 4.52
CA TYR A 210 -14.03 -4.66 5.18
C TYR A 210 -13.02 -5.12 4.15
N SER A 211 -11.74 -4.84 4.39
CA SER A 211 -10.62 -5.45 3.66
C SER A 211 -9.90 -6.40 4.62
N LEU A 212 -10.26 -7.68 4.53
CA LEU A 212 -9.74 -8.74 5.39
C LEU A 212 -8.46 -9.30 4.77
N GLN A 213 -7.35 -9.22 5.48
CA GLN A 213 -6.02 -9.50 4.95
C GLN A 213 -5.31 -10.56 5.79
N ARG A 214 -4.28 -11.18 5.23
CA ARG A 214 -3.28 -11.95 5.98
C ARG A 214 -2.17 -11.02 6.44
N SER A 215 -1.67 -11.18 7.66
CA SER A 215 -0.46 -10.46 8.11
C SER A 215 0.72 -10.71 7.17
N ASN A 216 0.87 -11.93 6.66
CA ASN A 216 1.67 -12.17 5.47
C ASN A 216 0.97 -11.64 4.21
N ARG A 217 1.33 -10.41 3.83
CA ARG A 217 0.81 -9.69 2.66
C ARG A 217 1.16 -10.31 1.31
N ASP A 218 1.89 -11.43 1.26
CA ASP A 218 2.13 -12.19 0.03
C ASP A 218 0.91 -13.04 -0.41
N TYR A 219 -0.21 -12.98 0.32
CA TYR A 219 -1.48 -13.64 -0.02
C TYR A 219 -2.62 -12.63 -0.16
N ALA A 220 -3.54 -12.91 -1.09
CA ALA A 220 -4.68 -12.04 -1.34
C ALA A 220 -5.68 -12.08 -0.17
N GLY A 221 -6.22 -10.91 0.14
CA GLY A 221 -7.32 -10.74 1.07
C GLY A 221 -8.69 -10.79 0.40
N LEU A 222 -9.71 -10.51 1.20
CA LEU A 222 -11.13 -10.56 0.85
C LEU A 222 -11.80 -9.23 1.18
N VAL A 223 -12.63 -8.74 0.27
CA VAL A 223 -13.50 -7.58 0.51
C VAL A 223 -14.91 -8.04 0.84
N LEU A 224 -15.50 -7.48 1.88
CA LEU A 224 -16.92 -7.61 2.23
C LEU A 224 -17.52 -6.21 2.40
N ILE A 225 -18.83 -6.08 2.18
CA ILE A 225 -19.54 -4.80 2.36
C ILE A 225 -20.71 -5.01 3.31
N ARG A 226 -20.78 -4.19 4.36
CA ARG A 226 -21.96 -4.08 5.21
C ARG A 226 -22.69 -2.78 4.92
N LYS A 227 -23.99 -2.89 4.67
CA LYS A 227 -24.89 -1.78 4.34
C LYS A 227 -25.21 -0.92 5.58
N PRO A 228 -25.76 0.29 5.39
CA PRO A 228 -26.19 1.14 6.50
C PRO A 228 -27.23 0.50 7.44
N ASP A 229 -28.06 -0.41 6.91
CA ASP A 229 -29.05 -1.16 7.69
C ASP A 229 -28.43 -2.24 8.60
N GLY A 230 -27.10 -2.41 8.57
CA GLY A 230 -26.36 -3.37 9.37
C GLY A 230 -26.24 -4.77 8.76
N THR A 231 -26.91 -5.04 7.64
CA THR A 231 -26.81 -6.34 6.94
C THR A 231 -25.65 -6.37 5.95
N PHE A 232 -25.05 -7.55 5.76
CA PHE A 232 -24.01 -7.73 4.75
C PHE A 232 -24.62 -7.84 3.34
N LEU A 233 -23.95 -7.22 2.37
CA LEU A 233 -24.37 -7.24 0.98
C LEU A 233 -24.37 -8.67 0.44
N LYS A 234 -25.40 -9.00 -0.33
CA LYS A 234 -25.56 -10.29 -1.00
C LYS A 234 -25.30 -10.14 -2.49
N ASP A 235 -24.80 -11.19 -3.12
CA ASP A 235 -24.73 -11.30 -4.57
C ASP A 235 -26.11 -11.69 -5.16
N PRO A 236 -26.30 -11.61 -6.49
CA PRO A 236 -27.57 -11.99 -7.13
C PRO A 236 -27.97 -13.46 -6.93
N ALA A 237 -27.02 -14.34 -6.57
CA ALA A 237 -27.28 -15.75 -6.27
C ALA A 237 -27.67 -15.98 -4.79
N GLY A 238 -27.74 -14.92 -3.98
CA GLY A 238 -28.08 -14.98 -2.55
C GLY A 238 -26.90 -15.30 -1.63
N GLY A 239 -25.69 -15.49 -2.18
CA GLY A 239 -24.44 -15.59 -1.43
C GLY A 239 -24.02 -14.23 -0.86
N PHE A 240 -23.05 -14.19 0.06
CA PHE A 240 -22.49 -12.91 0.49
C PHE A 240 -21.56 -12.36 -0.59
N PHE A 241 -21.76 -11.08 -0.95
CA PHE A 241 -20.88 -10.39 -1.88
C PHE A 241 -19.45 -10.43 -1.33
N HIS A 242 -18.52 -10.85 -2.17
CA HIS A 242 -17.10 -10.78 -1.86
C HIS A 242 -16.24 -10.69 -3.13
N THR A 243 -15.04 -10.14 -2.98
CA THR A 243 -14.04 -10.15 -4.03
C THR A 243 -12.63 -10.16 -3.45
N SER A 244 -11.64 -10.57 -4.24
CA SER A 244 -10.25 -10.61 -3.78
C SER A 244 -9.56 -9.26 -3.97
N GLN A 245 -8.69 -8.90 -3.01
CA GLN A 245 -7.96 -7.64 -3.00
C GLN A 245 -6.61 -7.81 -2.29
N LEU A 246 -5.58 -7.14 -2.80
CA LEU A 246 -4.23 -7.17 -2.26
C LEU A 246 -3.89 -5.87 -1.52
N ALA A 247 -3.49 -5.97 -0.25
CA ALA A 247 -3.03 -4.86 0.59
C ALA A 247 -1.49 -4.73 0.64
N ARG A 248 -0.82 -5.23 -0.40
CA ARG A 248 0.63 -5.38 -0.48
C ARG A 248 1.25 -4.27 -1.33
N ALA A 249 2.24 -3.59 -0.78
CA ALA A 249 3.09 -2.72 -1.58
C ALA A 249 4.16 -3.53 -2.31
N ILE A 250 4.69 -3.04 -3.44
CA ILE A 250 5.67 -3.78 -4.25
C ILE A 250 6.92 -4.17 -3.46
N THR A 251 7.36 -3.31 -2.56
CA THR A 251 8.51 -3.52 -1.66
C THR A 251 8.21 -4.52 -0.55
N ASN A 252 6.94 -4.70 -0.18
CA ASN A 252 6.49 -5.40 1.04
C ASN A 252 7.05 -4.82 2.34
N TYR A 253 7.41 -3.52 2.36
CA TYR A 253 7.83 -2.87 3.60
C TYR A 253 6.67 -2.78 4.60
N PRO A 254 6.95 -2.72 5.92
CA PRO A 254 5.95 -2.41 6.94
C PRO A 254 5.25 -1.08 6.68
N PHE A 255 4.03 -0.94 7.22
CA PHE A 255 3.17 0.21 6.96
C PHE A 255 3.77 1.57 7.36
N TYR A 256 4.74 1.60 8.27
CA TYR A 256 5.38 2.83 8.75
C TYR A 256 6.57 3.30 7.90
N ILE A 257 6.78 2.67 6.75
CA ILE A 257 7.73 3.11 5.73
C ILE A 257 6.93 3.56 4.51
N THR A 258 7.33 4.68 3.90
CA THR A 258 6.77 5.16 2.63
C THR A 258 6.81 4.03 1.60
N ASN A 259 5.76 3.87 0.79
CA ASN A 259 5.61 2.74 -0.14
C ASN A 259 5.61 1.36 0.55
N GLY A 260 5.28 1.29 1.84
CA GLY A 260 5.02 0.06 2.56
C GLY A 260 3.57 -0.39 2.45
N ASN A 261 3.28 -1.60 2.92
CA ASN A 261 1.95 -2.22 2.89
C ASN A 261 0.87 -1.32 3.47
N THR A 262 -0.37 -1.54 3.02
CA THR A 262 -1.52 -0.81 3.55
C THR A 262 -1.66 -1.09 5.06
N PRO A 263 -1.76 -0.04 5.90
CA PRO A 263 -1.91 -0.22 7.34
C PRO A 263 -3.26 -0.85 7.68
N GLN A 264 -3.30 -1.65 8.73
CA GLN A 264 -4.54 -2.02 9.41
C GLN A 264 -5.22 -0.81 10.07
N GLY A 265 -6.54 -0.86 10.20
CA GLY A 265 -7.32 0.19 10.85
C GLY A 265 -8.46 0.71 10.01
N ILE A 266 -9.02 1.82 10.46
CA ILE A 266 -10.18 2.50 9.87
C ILE A 266 -9.66 3.64 9.00
N LEU A 267 -10.16 3.71 7.78
CA LEU A 267 -9.96 4.79 6.82
C LEU A 267 -11.33 5.36 6.45
N ARG A 268 -11.39 6.66 6.21
CA ARG A 268 -12.60 7.32 5.71
C ARG A 268 -12.71 7.08 4.21
N PHE A 269 -13.86 6.62 3.73
CA PHE A 269 -14.20 6.64 2.31
C PHE A 269 -15.05 7.87 2.04
N SER A 270 -14.64 8.73 1.10
CA SER A 270 -15.25 10.04 0.84
C SER A 270 -15.70 10.26 -0.59
N GLY A 271 -15.75 9.20 -1.41
CA GLY A 271 -16.24 9.27 -2.78
C GLY A 271 -15.31 8.61 -3.79
N PHE A 272 -15.62 8.83 -5.06
CA PHE A 272 -14.99 8.14 -6.16
C PHE A 272 -14.15 9.07 -7.03
N ASP A 273 -13.15 8.53 -7.72
CA ASP A 273 -12.39 9.24 -8.75
C ASP A 273 -11.91 8.28 -9.85
N VAL A 274 -11.35 8.81 -10.94
CA VAL A 274 -10.69 8.05 -12.00
C VAL A 274 -9.24 8.50 -12.10
N SER A 275 -8.31 7.55 -11.92
CA SER A 275 -6.89 7.89 -11.90
C SER A 275 -6.37 8.21 -13.29
N ARG A 276 -5.51 9.22 -13.38
CA ARG A 276 -4.68 9.48 -14.58
C ARG A 276 -3.36 8.72 -14.55
N LEU A 277 -3.06 8.02 -13.45
CA LEU A 277 -1.82 7.26 -13.31
C LEU A 277 -1.87 6.00 -14.15
N LEU A 278 -0.83 5.85 -14.97
CA LEU A 278 -0.64 4.77 -15.92
C LEU A 278 -1.01 3.40 -15.35
N TYR A 279 -0.49 3.06 -14.17
CA TYR A 279 -0.53 1.74 -13.54
C TYR A 279 -1.79 1.47 -12.69
N ILE A 280 -2.60 2.50 -12.44
CA ILE A 280 -3.89 2.36 -11.77
C ILE A 280 -4.99 2.19 -12.81
N GLY A 281 -4.94 3.00 -13.87
CA GLY A 281 -5.86 2.89 -14.99
C GLY A 281 -7.20 3.61 -14.80
N PRO A 282 -8.09 3.46 -15.79
CA PRO A 282 -9.32 4.22 -15.92
C PRO A 282 -10.49 3.68 -15.10
N THR A 283 -10.33 2.55 -14.42
CA THR A 283 -11.38 2.04 -13.53
C THR A 283 -11.59 3.00 -12.37
N GLN A 284 -12.85 3.32 -12.10
CA GLN A 284 -13.22 4.17 -10.97
C GLN A 284 -12.67 3.56 -9.66
N ASN A 285 -12.06 4.41 -8.84
CA ASN A 285 -11.45 4.03 -7.57
C ASN A 285 -12.20 4.69 -6.42
N LEU A 286 -12.03 4.15 -5.21
CA LEU A 286 -12.55 4.74 -3.98
C LEU A 286 -11.45 5.58 -3.35
N GLN A 287 -11.75 6.85 -3.11
CA GLN A 287 -10.87 7.79 -2.42
C GLN A 287 -10.93 7.51 -0.92
N LEU A 288 -9.80 7.10 -0.34
CA LEU A 288 -9.68 6.83 1.10
C LEU A 288 -8.77 7.86 1.74
N GLN A 289 -9.05 8.16 3.00
CA GLN A 289 -8.30 9.15 3.78
C GLN A 289 -7.89 8.54 5.12
N LEU A 290 -6.62 8.71 5.46
CA LEU A 290 -6.09 8.33 6.76
C LEU A 290 -6.44 9.39 7.82
N PRO A 291 -6.37 9.04 9.12
CA PRO A 291 -6.24 10.05 10.17
C PRO A 291 -5.10 11.02 9.87
N PHE A 292 -5.22 12.29 10.27
CA PHE A 292 -4.27 13.38 9.97
C PHE A 292 -4.13 13.80 8.50
N GLU A 293 -4.63 13.04 7.52
CA GLU A 293 -4.71 13.47 6.11
C GLU A 293 -5.84 14.50 5.90
N ILE A 294 -6.89 14.37 6.70
CA ILE A 294 -8.02 15.29 6.80
C ILE A 294 -8.28 15.66 8.26
N THR A 295 -9.12 16.67 8.51
CA THR A 295 -9.53 17.04 9.86
C THR A 295 -10.33 15.91 10.52
N ALA A 296 -10.32 15.87 11.85
CA ALA A 296 -11.15 14.92 12.59
C ALA A 296 -12.64 15.11 12.26
N SER A 297 -13.16 16.34 12.21
CA SER A 297 -14.56 16.58 11.82
C SER A 297 -14.94 15.98 10.47
N SER A 298 -14.08 16.10 9.45
CA SER A 298 -14.31 15.48 8.14
C SER A 298 -14.23 13.96 8.19
N PHE A 299 -13.32 13.40 9.00
CA PHE A 299 -13.16 11.95 9.09
C PHE A 299 -14.36 11.28 9.76
N PHE A 300 -14.87 11.89 10.83
CA PHE A 300 -16.02 11.38 11.58
C PHE A 300 -17.38 11.76 10.94
N ALA A 301 -17.37 12.69 9.99
CA ALA A 301 -18.56 13.31 9.40
C ALA A 301 -19.51 13.88 10.46
N ASP A 302 -18.91 14.53 11.46
CA ASP A 302 -19.62 15.10 12.60
C ASP A 302 -19.04 16.49 12.91
N SER A 303 -19.89 17.50 12.74
CA SER A 303 -19.55 18.91 12.95
C SER A 303 -19.35 19.25 14.42
N ASN A 304 -19.70 18.38 15.37
CA ASN A 304 -19.36 18.60 16.78
C ASN A 304 -17.85 18.51 17.05
N TYR A 305 -17.07 17.99 16.10
CA TYR A 305 -15.61 17.90 16.17
C TYR A 305 -14.88 19.11 15.57
N ILE A 306 -15.54 20.25 15.36
CA ILE A 306 -14.90 21.52 14.95
C ILE A 306 -13.70 21.79 15.89
N ASP A 307 -12.53 22.05 15.29
CA ASP A 307 -11.25 22.31 15.98
C ASP A 307 -10.67 21.18 16.84
N SER A 308 -11.23 19.96 16.79
CA SER A 308 -10.63 18.83 17.49
C SER A 308 -9.34 18.38 16.79
N SER A 309 -8.21 18.56 17.49
CA SER A 309 -6.95 17.97 17.07
C SER A 309 -7.05 16.44 17.18
N TRP A 310 -6.47 15.74 16.22
CA TRP A 310 -6.40 14.28 16.24
C TRP A 310 -5.72 13.79 17.53
N SER A 311 -6.38 12.85 18.21
CA SER A 311 -5.81 12.12 19.34
C SER A 311 -6.08 10.62 19.20
N LEU A 312 -5.24 9.82 19.86
CA LEU A 312 -5.42 8.36 19.85
C LEU A 312 -6.77 7.97 20.49
N GLY A 313 -7.18 8.68 21.55
CA GLY A 313 -8.47 8.47 22.22
C GLY A 313 -9.67 8.77 21.32
N LEU A 314 -9.56 9.82 20.49
CA LEU A 314 -10.59 10.15 19.52
C LEU A 314 -10.72 9.04 18.46
N TYR A 315 -9.62 8.60 17.86
CA TYR A 315 -9.65 7.47 16.92
C TYR A 315 -10.17 6.17 17.58
N ALA A 316 -9.75 5.89 18.83
CA ALA A 316 -10.22 4.74 19.60
C ALA A 316 -11.72 4.77 19.91
N SER A 317 -12.38 5.93 19.83
CA SER A 317 -13.83 6.05 20.04
C SER A 317 -14.66 5.34 18.97
N LEU A 318 -14.09 5.12 17.77
CA LEU A 318 -14.71 4.35 16.69
C LEU A 318 -14.76 2.85 16.99
N LEU A 319 -13.87 2.36 17.86
CA LEU A 319 -13.64 0.94 18.07
C LEU A 319 -14.58 0.35 19.13
N PRO A 320 -15.04 -0.90 18.96
CA PRO A 320 -15.68 -1.66 20.02
C PRO A 320 -14.74 -1.80 21.23
N ALA A 321 -15.31 -1.96 22.43
CA ALA A 321 -14.53 -1.99 23.66
C ALA A 321 -13.42 -3.07 23.66
N SER A 322 -13.70 -4.25 23.11
CA SER A 322 -12.75 -5.36 22.97
C SER A 322 -11.56 -5.03 22.05
N TRP A 323 -11.72 -4.09 21.12
CA TRP A 323 -10.70 -3.71 20.14
C TRP A 323 -9.83 -2.53 20.57
N LYS A 324 -10.24 -1.74 21.57
CA LYS A 324 -9.50 -0.54 22.00
C LYS A 324 -8.08 -0.83 22.47
N ASN A 325 -7.81 -2.02 22.99
CA ASN A 325 -6.47 -2.42 23.45
C ASN A 325 -5.66 -3.18 22.39
N TYR A 326 -6.20 -3.42 21.18
CA TYR A 326 -5.50 -4.14 20.12
C TYR A 326 -4.60 -3.20 19.31
N ASN A 327 -3.31 -3.21 19.58
CA ASN A 327 -2.38 -2.20 19.04
C ASN A 327 -2.34 -2.15 17.51
N ASN A 328 -2.52 -3.28 16.83
CA ASN A 328 -2.43 -3.34 15.37
C ASN A 328 -3.59 -2.61 14.66
N ILE A 329 -4.75 -2.37 15.31
CA ILE A 329 -5.84 -1.61 14.65
C ILE A 329 -5.53 -0.10 14.51
N TYR A 330 -4.46 0.36 15.15
CA TYR A 330 -4.00 1.75 15.13
C TYR A 330 -2.92 2.02 14.08
N GLU A 331 -2.59 1.04 13.22
CA GLU A 331 -1.59 1.25 12.17
C GLU A 331 -1.97 2.42 11.24
N SER A 332 -3.25 2.57 10.88
CA SER A 332 -3.72 3.66 10.00
C SER A 332 -3.57 5.02 10.67
N PHE A 333 -3.87 5.11 11.97
CA PHE A 333 -3.64 6.31 12.78
C PHE A 333 -2.17 6.72 12.75
N TYR A 334 -1.26 5.79 13.02
CA TYR A 334 0.17 6.10 13.01
C TYR A 334 0.72 6.35 11.61
N ALA A 335 0.22 5.65 10.58
CA ALA A 335 0.56 5.87 9.19
C ALA A 335 0.24 7.31 8.76
N GLY A 336 -0.96 7.78 9.09
CA GLY A 336 -1.35 9.17 8.86
C GLY A 336 -0.50 10.15 9.65
N GLN A 337 -0.22 9.84 10.92
CA GLN A 337 0.61 10.69 11.79
C GLN A 337 2.07 10.84 11.28
N ILE A 338 2.62 9.85 10.56
CA ILE A 338 3.94 9.96 9.90
C ILE A 338 3.86 10.62 8.51
N GLY A 339 2.68 11.05 8.09
CA GLY A 339 2.47 11.73 6.81
C GLY A 339 2.29 10.79 5.62
N ARG A 340 1.89 9.52 5.83
CA ARG A 340 1.35 8.73 4.70
C ARG A 340 0.00 9.31 4.30
N ASN A 341 -0.26 9.31 3.00
CA ASN A 341 -1.46 9.85 2.37
C ASN A 341 -1.75 9.09 1.06
N ALA A 342 -2.82 9.48 0.37
CA ALA A 342 -3.17 9.00 -0.97
C ALA A 342 -3.27 7.46 -1.08
N ILE A 343 -3.67 6.80 0.02
CA ILE A 343 -4.04 5.40 0.00
C ILE A 343 -5.44 5.33 -0.60
N ILE A 344 -5.59 4.71 -1.77
CA ILE A 344 -6.89 4.55 -2.41
C ILE A 344 -7.19 3.06 -2.61
N MET A 345 -8.44 2.72 -2.90
CA MET A 345 -8.83 1.38 -3.32
C MET A 345 -9.11 1.39 -4.82
N HIS A 346 -8.30 0.66 -5.59
CA HIS A 346 -8.24 0.82 -7.04
C HIS A 346 -7.97 -0.48 -7.81
N GLY A 347 -8.25 -0.46 -9.11
CA GLY A 347 -7.89 -1.50 -10.07
C GLY A 347 -6.44 -1.39 -10.56
N THR A 348 -6.07 -2.06 -11.64
CA THR A 348 -4.69 -2.07 -12.12
C THR A 348 -4.62 -2.30 -13.61
N THR A 349 -3.69 -1.62 -14.26
CA THR A 349 -3.28 -1.86 -15.65
C THR A 349 -1.88 -2.46 -15.75
N ILE A 350 -1.21 -2.69 -14.60
CA ILE A 350 0.05 -3.42 -14.53
C ILE A 350 -0.17 -4.82 -15.11
N ASP A 351 0.77 -5.27 -15.95
CA ASP A 351 0.76 -6.63 -16.47
C ASP A 351 1.02 -7.64 -15.33
N PRO A 352 0.06 -8.50 -14.97
CA PRO A 352 0.25 -9.48 -13.90
C PRO A 352 1.34 -10.51 -14.23
N GLN A 353 1.74 -10.66 -15.49
CA GLN A 353 2.81 -11.58 -15.88
C GLN A 353 4.17 -11.24 -15.26
N PHE A 354 4.39 -9.98 -14.83
CA PHE A 354 5.60 -9.61 -14.08
C PHE A 354 5.72 -10.33 -12.73
N TYR A 355 4.60 -10.87 -12.23
CA TYR A 355 4.52 -11.50 -10.91
C TYR A 355 4.10 -12.97 -10.98
N LYS A 356 4.14 -13.63 -12.15
CA LYS A 356 3.67 -15.02 -12.34
C LYS A 356 4.27 -16.05 -11.37
N ASP A 357 5.48 -15.79 -10.87
CA ASP A 357 6.19 -16.67 -9.93
C ASP A 357 5.99 -16.27 -8.46
N GLN A 358 5.10 -15.32 -8.17
CA GLN A 358 4.79 -14.84 -6.83
C GLN A 358 3.50 -15.48 -6.30
N THR A 359 3.42 -15.69 -4.98
CA THR A 359 2.26 -16.33 -4.34
C THR A 359 0.96 -15.53 -4.43
N TYR A 360 1.06 -14.21 -4.66
CA TYR A 360 -0.09 -13.33 -4.83
C TYR A 360 -0.58 -13.25 -6.28
N TYR A 361 0.08 -13.89 -7.25
CA TYR A 361 -0.43 -13.98 -8.62
C TYR A 361 -1.85 -14.59 -8.64
N PRO A 362 -2.82 -14.04 -9.41
CA PRO A 362 -2.66 -13.04 -10.48
C PRO A 362 -2.78 -11.58 -10.03
N GLN A 363 -2.77 -11.29 -8.72
CA GLN A 363 -2.82 -9.91 -8.22
C GLN A 363 -1.53 -9.16 -8.54
N THR A 364 -1.63 -7.84 -8.64
CA THR A 364 -0.49 -6.93 -8.73
C THR A 364 -0.38 -6.10 -7.45
N PRO A 365 0.83 -5.88 -6.91
CA PRO A 365 1.03 -4.98 -5.79
C PRO A 365 0.97 -3.51 -6.24
N SER A 366 0.74 -2.62 -5.28
CA SER A 366 0.73 -1.17 -5.48
C SER A 366 1.90 -0.49 -4.75
N LEU A 367 1.84 0.83 -4.55
CA LEU A 367 2.75 1.55 -3.66
C LEU A 367 2.16 1.77 -2.24
N GLY A 368 1.34 0.81 -1.78
CA GLY A 368 0.73 0.85 -0.43
C GLY A 368 -0.76 1.20 -0.40
N CYS A 369 -1.43 1.03 -1.54
CA CYS A 369 -2.86 1.10 -1.74
C CYS A 369 -3.53 -0.29 -1.65
N LEU A 370 -4.86 -0.32 -1.60
CA LEU A 370 -5.67 -1.53 -1.73
C LEU A 370 -5.91 -1.81 -3.22
N CYS A 371 -5.24 -2.83 -3.77
CA CYS A 371 -5.26 -3.10 -5.21
C CYS A 371 -6.13 -4.32 -5.52
N SER A 372 -7.08 -4.15 -6.42
CA SER A 372 -7.99 -5.20 -6.87
C SER A 372 -7.53 -5.74 -8.22
N PHE A 373 -7.67 -7.05 -8.43
CA PHE A 373 -7.36 -7.69 -9.71
C PHE A 373 -8.19 -7.11 -10.86
N GLU A 374 -7.53 -6.86 -11.98
CA GLU A 374 -8.15 -6.59 -13.26
C GLU A 374 -7.42 -7.33 -14.38
N ASP A 375 -8.19 -7.80 -15.35
CA ASP A 375 -7.69 -8.40 -16.57
C ASP A 375 -8.11 -7.58 -17.79
N TRP A 376 -7.27 -7.63 -18.82
CA TRP A 376 -7.39 -6.80 -20.02
C TRP A 376 -7.02 -7.62 -21.25
N ASN A 377 -7.86 -7.59 -22.28
CA ASN A 377 -7.59 -8.28 -23.53
C ASN A 377 -6.45 -7.62 -24.34
N GLU A 378 -6.02 -8.28 -25.42
CA GLU A 378 -4.93 -7.81 -26.28
C GLU A 378 -5.21 -6.46 -26.95
N ASP A 379 -6.49 -6.13 -27.14
CA ASP A 379 -6.97 -4.86 -27.72
C ASP A 379 -7.09 -3.73 -26.69
N GLY A 380 -6.78 -3.99 -25.41
CA GLY A 380 -6.79 -3.00 -24.33
C GLY A 380 -8.13 -2.76 -23.66
N TYR A 381 -9.15 -3.58 -23.93
CA TYR A 381 -10.42 -3.55 -23.21
C TYR A 381 -10.37 -4.44 -21.97
N ARG A 382 -10.95 -3.95 -20.87
CA ARG A 382 -11.05 -4.69 -19.62
C ARG A 382 -11.98 -5.89 -19.79
N THR A 383 -11.58 -7.05 -19.26
CA THR A 383 -12.38 -8.29 -19.33
C THR A 383 -12.88 -8.73 -17.97
N VAL A 384 -12.13 -8.42 -16.91
CA VAL A 384 -12.49 -8.71 -15.52
C VAL A 384 -12.07 -7.54 -14.65
N SER A 385 -12.93 -7.14 -13.70
CA SER A 385 -12.53 -6.16 -12.68
C SER A 385 -13.17 -6.44 -11.32
N ASN A 386 -12.32 -6.80 -10.36
CA ASN A 386 -12.74 -6.87 -8.96
C ASN A 386 -13.00 -5.47 -8.39
N GLN A 387 -12.31 -4.44 -8.90
CA GLN A 387 -12.55 -3.07 -8.52
C GLN A 387 -13.94 -2.59 -8.97
N GLN A 388 -14.32 -2.86 -10.22
CA GLN A 388 -15.64 -2.46 -10.74
C GLN A 388 -16.76 -3.14 -9.96
N LYS A 389 -16.60 -4.40 -9.56
CA LYS A 389 -17.56 -5.09 -8.69
C LYS A 389 -17.78 -4.34 -7.37
N ILE A 390 -16.71 -3.82 -6.75
CA ILE A 390 -16.81 -3.01 -5.52
C ILE A 390 -17.52 -1.69 -5.83
N VAL A 391 -17.12 -0.98 -6.89
CA VAL A 391 -17.73 0.29 -7.29
C VAL A 391 -19.24 0.13 -7.53
N ASN A 392 -19.63 -0.88 -8.31
CA ASN A 392 -21.03 -1.18 -8.60
C ASN A 392 -21.80 -1.48 -7.32
N ALA A 393 -21.24 -2.34 -6.46
CA ALA A 393 -21.84 -2.68 -5.18
C ALA A 393 -22.10 -1.44 -4.29
N ILE A 394 -21.18 -0.47 -4.27
CA ILE A 394 -21.36 0.78 -3.50
C ILE A 394 -22.37 1.71 -4.17
N ASN A 395 -22.34 1.83 -5.51
CA ASN A 395 -23.31 2.62 -6.26
C ASN A 395 -24.74 2.07 -6.10
N ASP A 396 -24.91 0.75 -6.07
CA ASP A 396 -26.21 0.08 -5.88
C ASP A 396 -26.77 0.33 -4.48
N ILE A 397 -25.91 0.51 -3.47
CA ILE A 397 -26.31 0.94 -2.12
C ILE A 397 -26.72 2.43 -2.10
N GLY A 398 -26.27 3.22 -3.08
CA GLY A 398 -26.63 4.63 -3.22
C GLY A 398 -25.88 5.56 -2.25
N ILE A 399 -24.66 5.21 -1.84
CA ILE A 399 -23.87 5.98 -0.88
C ILE A 399 -22.56 6.51 -1.48
N GLY A 400 -22.22 7.76 -1.16
CA GLY A 400 -20.96 8.40 -1.57
C GLY A 400 -19.88 8.42 -0.50
N GLU A 401 -20.17 7.92 0.70
CA GLU A 401 -19.26 7.98 1.85
C GLU A 401 -19.48 6.83 2.84
N GLY A 402 -18.45 6.51 3.62
CA GLY A 402 -18.47 5.42 4.58
C GLY A 402 -17.11 5.20 5.22
N TYR A 403 -16.83 3.96 5.62
CA TYR A 403 -15.52 3.60 6.16
C TYR A 403 -14.98 2.35 5.47
N VAL A 404 -13.66 2.33 5.25
CA VAL A 404 -12.92 1.11 4.91
C VAL A 404 -12.19 0.65 6.15
N VAL A 405 -12.37 -0.61 6.54
CA VAL A 405 -11.72 -1.19 7.72
C VAL A 405 -10.81 -2.32 7.27
N VAL A 406 -9.50 -2.09 7.36
CA VAL A 406 -8.45 -3.05 6.99
C VAL A 406 -8.09 -3.86 8.23
N ILE A 407 -8.21 -5.19 8.16
CA ILE A 407 -8.02 -6.08 9.32
C ILE A 407 -7.17 -7.27 8.92
N ASP A 408 -6.12 -7.55 9.67
CA ASP A 408 -5.41 -8.81 9.55
C ASP A 408 -6.13 -9.87 10.36
N ILE A 409 -6.59 -10.94 9.71
CA ILE A 409 -7.37 -11.98 10.40
C ILE A 409 -6.48 -13.04 11.05
N ASP A 410 -5.34 -13.35 10.44
CA ASP A 410 -4.27 -14.25 10.90
C ASP A 410 -3.03 -14.19 9.97
N ASP A 411 -2.08 -15.11 10.15
CA ASP A 411 -0.84 -15.25 9.35
C ASP A 411 -0.80 -16.56 8.53
N LYS A 412 -1.96 -17.09 8.11
CA LYS A 412 -1.98 -18.30 7.27
C LYS A 412 -1.30 -18.05 5.92
N ARG A 413 -0.67 -19.10 5.40
CA ARG A 413 0.03 -19.10 4.11
C ARG A 413 -0.88 -19.47 2.94
N SER A 414 -2.03 -18.80 2.87
CA SER A 414 -3.04 -18.96 1.82
C SER A 414 -3.87 -17.68 1.70
N ASN A 415 -4.52 -17.50 0.55
CA ASN A 415 -5.51 -16.42 0.39
C ASN A 415 -6.59 -16.51 1.46
N VAL A 416 -7.21 -15.38 1.80
CA VAL A 416 -8.39 -15.35 2.67
C VAL A 416 -9.59 -15.93 1.90
N ASP A 417 -10.17 -16.99 2.43
CA ASP A 417 -11.34 -17.64 1.84
C ASP A 417 -12.64 -17.17 2.52
N ILE A 418 -13.72 -17.05 1.75
CA ILE A 418 -15.03 -16.64 2.27
C ILE A 418 -15.52 -17.60 3.38
N SER A 419 -15.23 -18.89 3.27
CA SER A 419 -15.63 -19.89 4.27
C SER A 419 -15.06 -19.65 5.67
N GLU A 420 -13.92 -18.96 5.77
CA GLU A 420 -13.31 -18.60 7.07
C GLU A 420 -14.09 -17.51 7.80
N VAL A 421 -14.89 -16.73 7.08
CA VAL A 421 -15.60 -15.57 7.61
C VAL A 421 -17.12 -15.75 7.60
N LEU A 422 -17.67 -16.66 6.78
CA LEU A 422 -19.10 -16.98 6.76
C LEU A 422 -19.72 -17.20 8.15
N PRO A 423 -19.08 -17.93 9.10
CA PRO A 423 -19.66 -18.14 10.43
C PRO A 423 -19.83 -16.86 11.26
N LEU A 424 -19.21 -15.75 10.83
CA LEU A 424 -19.22 -14.45 11.49
C LEU A 424 -20.23 -13.48 10.86
N LEU A 425 -20.75 -13.79 9.68
CA LEU A 425 -21.70 -12.94 8.95
C LEU A 425 -23.11 -13.36 9.35
N LYS A 426 -23.79 -12.51 10.12
CA LYS A 426 -25.19 -12.70 10.50
C LYS A 426 -26.13 -12.09 9.46
#